data_AF-A0A0F9CFC9-F1
#
_entry.id   AF-A0A0F9CFC9-F1
#
_cell.length_a   1.000
_cell.length_b   1.000
_cell.length_c   1.000
_cell.angle_alpha   90.00
_cell.angle_beta   90.00
_cell.angle_gamma   90.00
#
_symmetry.space_group_name_H-M   'P 1'
#
loop_
_entity.id
_entity.type
_entity.pdbx_description
1 polymer ?
#
loop_
_entity_poly.entity_id
_entity_poly.type
_entity_poly.pdbx_seq_one_letter_code
_entity_poly.pdbx_strand_id
1 'polypeptide(L)'
;MEGFLNPLLRRLGEIRPGLGATVIGAGGAARAVVCALARSGVRPLILNRSVQRARGLAEDFGCRGGGLDQVELIQGHNELIVQTTSVGMEPAVEGDPLPDYRFNGSELVYDLVYKPQLTVFLKRAEAAGCTVIPGREMLDRQAEIQFKLFTGQDYPPC
;
A
#
# COMPACT_ATOMS: atom_id res chain seq x y z
N MET A 1 1.88 -5.95 -11.70
CA MET A 1 1.05 -6.34 -10.52
C MET A 1 1.81 -7.28 -9.60
N GLU A 2 2.54 -8.28 -10.13
CA GLU A 2 3.30 -9.24 -9.30
C GLU A 2 4.25 -8.58 -8.29
N GLY A 3 4.94 -7.48 -8.63
CA GLY A 3 5.84 -6.80 -7.70
C GLY A 3 5.17 -6.34 -6.39
N PHE A 4 3.92 -5.86 -6.48
CA PHE A 4 3.14 -5.45 -5.30
C PHE A 4 2.50 -6.66 -4.59
N LEU A 5 1.90 -7.58 -5.35
CA LEU A 5 1.15 -8.71 -4.77
C LEU A 5 2.05 -9.77 -4.13
N ASN A 6 3.28 -9.94 -4.61
CA ASN A 6 4.16 -11.01 -4.10
C ASN A 6 4.53 -10.82 -2.63
N PRO A 7 5.02 -9.65 -2.16
CA PRO A 7 5.25 -9.44 -0.73
C PRO A 7 3.99 -9.62 0.11
N LEU A 8 2.83 -9.18 -0.39
CA LEU A 8 1.54 -9.36 0.28
C LEU A 8 1.20 -10.85 0.47
N LEU A 9 1.30 -11.66 -0.59
CA LEU A 9 1.04 -13.11 -0.55
C LEU A 9 2.02 -13.85 0.36
N ARG A 10 3.28 -13.42 0.44
CA ARG A 10 4.25 -14.01 1.38
C ARG A 10 3.86 -13.85 2.85
N ARG A 11 3.06 -12.82 3.19
CA ARG A 11 2.58 -12.59 4.57
C ARG A 11 1.21 -13.23 4.81
N LEU A 12 0.31 -13.15 3.83
CA LEU A 12 -1.06 -13.64 3.97
C LEU A 12 -1.24 -15.12 3.61
N GLY A 13 -0.32 -15.71 2.85
CA GLY A 13 -0.47 -17.03 2.21
C GLY A 13 -1.41 -16.97 1.00
N GLU A 14 -2.64 -16.51 1.22
CA GLU A 14 -3.65 -16.27 0.20
C GLU A 14 -4.42 -14.96 0.42
N ILE A 15 -4.93 -14.36 -0.64
CA ILE A 15 -5.82 -13.19 -0.53
C ILE A 15 -7.26 -13.68 -0.51
N ARG A 16 -7.90 -13.54 0.64
CA ARG A 16 -9.31 -13.91 0.82
C ARG A 16 -10.21 -12.89 0.12
N PRO A 17 -11.20 -13.32 -0.69
CA PRO A 17 -12.22 -12.41 -1.22
C PRO A 17 -12.93 -11.67 -0.08
N GLY A 18 -13.16 -10.37 -0.26
CA GLY A 18 -13.80 -9.53 0.74
C GLY A 18 -12.86 -8.90 1.76
N LEU A 19 -11.56 -9.25 1.75
CA LEU A 19 -10.55 -8.60 2.61
C LEU A 19 -10.64 -7.08 2.47
N GLY A 20 -10.71 -6.38 3.59
CA GLY A 20 -10.81 -4.92 3.61
C GLY A 20 -9.44 -4.26 3.55
N ALA A 21 -9.19 -3.41 2.54
CA ALA A 21 -7.93 -2.70 2.43
C ALA A 21 -8.12 -1.18 2.30
N THR A 22 -7.25 -0.40 2.93
CA THR A 22 -7.18 1.06 2.78
C THR A 22 -5.95 1.41 1.96
N VAL A 23 -6.12 2.22 0.92
CA VAL A 23 -5.04 2.75 0.07
C VAL A 23 -4.95 4.26 0.29
N ILE A 24 -3.80 4.71 0.79
CA ILE A 24 -3.50 6.12 1.00
C ILE A 24 -2.84 6.67 -0.26
N GLY A 25 -3.50 7.62 -0.91
CA GLY A 25 -3.08 8.26 -2.16
C GLY A 25 -4.06 8.00 -3.31
N ALA A 26 -4.05 8.90 -4.30
CA ALA A 26 -4.86 8.79 -5.52
C ALA A 26 -4.04 9.11 -6.79
N GLY A 27 -2.77 8.72 -6.78
CA GLY A 27 -1.82 8.88 -7.90
C GLY A 27 -1.72 7.64 -8.80
N GLY A 28 -0.71 7.60 -9.66
CA GLY A 28 -0.46 6.47 -10.56
C GLY A 28 -0.17 5.16 -9.82
N ALA A 29 0.66 5.20 -8.78
CA ALA A 29 0.93 4.05 -7.93
C ALA A 29 -0.35 3.55 -7.22
N ALA A 30 -1.15 4.48 -6.67
CA ALA A 30 -2.45 4.16 -6.08
C ALA A 30 -3.38 3.43 -7.06
N ARG A 31 -3.51 3.92 -8.30
CA ARG A 31 -4.32 3.28 -9.33
C ARG A 31 -3.86 1.85 -9.63
N ALA A 32 -2.54 1.63 -9.73
CA ALA A 32 -1.98 0.31 -9.99
C ALA A 32 -2.25 -0.66 -8.81
N VAL A 33 -2.09 -0.18 -7.57
CA VAL A 33 -2.38 -0.94 -6.35
C VAL A 33 -3.87 -1.27 -6.24
N VAL A 34 -4.76 -0.28 -6.39
CA VAL A 34 -6.22 -0.48 -6.34
C VAL A 34 -6.67 -1.48 -7.41
N CYS A 35 -6.15 -1.37 -8.63
CA CYS A 35 -6.43 -2.33 -9.69
C CYS A 35 -6.01 -3.76 -9.32
N ALA A 36 -4.81 -3.93 -8.75
CA ALA A 36 -4.33 -5.22 -8.30
C ALA A 36 -5.21 -5.80 -7.18
N LEU A 37 -5.54 -5.00 -6.18
CA LEU A 37 -6.39 -5.39 -5.05
C LEU A 37 -7.80 -5.77 -5.50
N ALA A 38 -8.46 -4.93 -6.30
CA ALA A 38 -9.81 -5.18 -6.80
C ALA A 38 -9.88 -6.48 -7.63
N ARG A 39 -8.88 -6.73 -8.48
CA ARG A 39 -8.77 -7.97 -9.27
C ARG A 39 -8.55 -9.22 -8.41
N SER A 40 -7.94 -9.06 -7.24
CA SER A 40 -7.77 -10.12 -6.24
C SER A 40 -8.97 -10.27 -5.30
N GLY A 41 -10.09 -9.58 -5.55
CA GLY A 41 -11.30 -9.68 -4.72
C GLY A 41 -11.24 -8.93 -3.39
N VAL A 42 -10.22 -8.09 -3.18
CA VAL A 42 -10.11 -7.20 -2.03
C VAL A 42 -11.10 -6.04 -2.19
N ARG A 43 -11.60 -5.50 -1.07
CA ARG A 43 -12.46 -4.31 -1.01
C ARG A 43 -11.63 -3.06 -0.68
N PRO A 44 -11.11 -2.32 -1.68
CA PRO A 44 -10.33 -1.12 -1.42
C PRO A 44 -11.20 0.04 -0.93
N LEU A 45 -10.67 0.79 0.02
CA LEU A 45 -11.05 2.14 0.40
C LEU A 45 -9.89 3.06 0.01
N ILE A 46 -10.16 4.15 -0.70
CA ILE A 46 -9.13 5.10 -1.11
C ILE A 46 -9.24 6.35 -0.26
N LEU A 47 -8.17 6.71 0.45
CA LEU A 47 -8.08 7.97 1.18
C LEU A 47 -7.02 8.87 0.57
N ASN A 48 -7.31 10.15 0.42
CA ASN A 48 -6.37 11.10 -0.16
C ASN A 48 -6.59 12.51 0.37
N ARG A 49 -5.52 13.32 0.40
CA ARG A 49 -5.60 14.74 0.80
C ARG A 49 -6.63 15.52 -0.03
N SER A 50 -6.72 15.23 -1.32
CA SER A 50 -7.81 15.72 -2.17
C SER A 50 -8.89 14.64 -2.25
N VAL A 51 -10.01 14.88 -1.56
CA VAL A 51 -11.18 14.01 -1.52
C VAL A 51 -11.71 13.74 -2.92
N GLN A 52 -11.73 14.75 -3.80
CA GLN A 52 -12.23 14.64 -5.17
C GLN A 52 -11.40 13.62 -5.96
N ARG A 53 -10.07 13.62 -5.80
CA ARG A 53 -9.20 12.63 -6.47
C ARG A 53 -9.40 11.22 -5.92
N ALA A 54 -9.61 11.07 -4.61
CA ALA A 54 -9.94 9.77 -4.02
C ALA A 54 -11.27 9.24 -4.57
N ARG A 55 -12.32 10.07 -4.57
CA ARG A 55 -13.64 9.70 -5.10
C ARG A 55 -13.61 9.37 -6.58
N GLY A 56 -12.94 10.18 -7.40
CA GLY A 56 -12.80 9.89 -8.83
C GLY A 56 -12.07 8.56 -9.11
N LEU A 57 -11.00 8.26 -8.37
CA LEU A 57 -10.35 6.95 -8.48
C LEU A 57 -11.25 5.83 -7.95
N ALA A 58 -12.03 6.07 -6.90
CA ALA A 58 -12.94 5.08 -6.34
C ALA A 58 -14.09 4.74 -7.29
N GLU A 59 -14.63 5.72 -8.00
CA GLU A 59 -15.66 5.55 -9.04
C GLU A 59 -15.17 4.62 -10.15
N ASP A 60 -13.94 4.79 -10.64
CA ASP A 60 -13.34 3.95 -11.69
C ASP A 60 -13.29 2.46 -11.31
N PHE A 61 -13.22 2.14 -10.02
CA PHE A 61 -13.12 0.77 -9.50
C PHE A 61 -14.36 0.33 -8.71
N GLY A 62 -15.42 1.13 -8.68
CA GLY A 62 -16.66 0.82 -7.96
C GLY A 62 -16.46 0.63 -6.45
N CYS A 63 -15.56 1.39 -5.83
CA CYS A 63 -15.21 1.26 -4.42
C CYS A 63 -15.44 2.57 -3.63
N ARG A 64 -15.03 2.61 -2.35
CA ARG A 64 -15.23 3.78 -1.49
C ARG A 64 -14.04 4.74 -1.56
N GLY A 65 -14.30 6.04 -1.55
CA GLY A 65 -13.28 7.09 -1.57
C GLY A 65 -13.58 8.22 -0.57
N GLY A 66 -12.56 8.69 0.15
CA GLY A 66 -12.68 9.69 1.21
C GLY A 66 -11.45 10.56 1.43
N GLY A 67 -11.55 11.46 2.40
CA GLY A 67 -10.46 12.32 2.86
C GLY A 67 -9.58 11.66 3.90
N LEU A 68 -8.35 12.15 4.06
CA LEU A 68 -7.44 11.69 5.13
C LEU A 68 -7.92 12.06 6.54
N ASP A 69 -8.76 13.08 6.64
CA ASP A 69 -9.46 13.52 7.85
C ASP A 69 -10.60 12.58 8.26
N GLN A 70 -10.98 11.62 7.40
CA GLN A 70 -12.09 10.69 7.62
C GLN A 70 -11.59 9.30 8.02
N VAL A 71 -10.72 9.24 9.02
CA VAL A 71 -10.07 7.98 9.48
C VAL A 71 -11.08 6.92 9.93
N GLU A 72 -12.27 7.31 10.35
CA GLU A 72 -13.38 6.41 10.69
C GLU A 72 -13.81 5.52 9.52
N LEU A 73 -13.59 5.95 8.26
CA LEU A 73 -13.91 5.14 7.09
C LEU A 73 -13.07 3.86 7.01
N ILE A 74 -11.89 3.86 7.63
CA ILE A 74 -10.95 2.72 7.68
C ILE A 74 -11.55 1.54 8.43
N GLN A 75 -12.56 1.76 9.29
CA GLN A 75 -13.24 0.67 9.99
C GLN A 75 -13.86 -0.32 8.99
N GLY A 76 -13.44 -1.59 9.09
CA GLY A 76 -13.83 -2.65 8.14
C GLY A 76 -13.02 -2.69 6.84
N HIS A 77 -11.97 -1.86 6.74
CA HIS A 77 -10.99 -1.77 5.65
C HIS A 77 -9.54 -1.71 6.16
N ASN A 78 -9.27 -2.21 7.36
CA ASN A 78 -7.98 -2.08 8.05
C ASN A 78 -7.16 -3.38 8.09
N GLU A 79 -7.61 -4.48 7.48
CA GLU A 79 -6.81 -5.71 7.42
C GLU A 79 -5.50 -5.46 6.65
N LEU A 80 -5.55 -4.62 5.61
CA LEU A 80 -4.39 -4.14 4.86
C LEU A 80 -4.43 -2.62 4.74
N ILE A 81 -3.35 -1.92 5.11
CA ILE A 81 -3.22 -0.47 4.90
C ILE A 81 -1.99 -0.23 4.02
N VAL A 82 -2.20 0.39 2.85
CA VAL A 82 -1.16 0.62 1.85
C VAL A 82 -0.90 2.11 1.67
N GLN A 83 0.31 2.58 1.95
CA GLN A 83 0.73 3.92 1.56
C GLN A 83 1.29 3.92 0.14
N THR A 84 0.72 4.75 -0.73
CA THR A 84 1.17 4.92 -2.12
C THR A 84 1.61 6.34 -2.47
N THR A 85 1.66 7.24 -1.49
CA THR A 85 2.16 8.61 -1.63
C THR A 85 3.68 8.67 -1.45
N SER A 86 4.28 9.85 -1.61
CA SER A 86 5.69 10.11 -1.30
C SER A 86 5.91 10.71 0.09
N VAL A 87 4.91 10.66 0.98
CA VAL A 87 5.03 11.19 2.34
C VAL A 87 6.00 10.31 3.13
N GLY A 88 6.91 10.92 3.88
CA GLY A 88 7.97 10.19 4.62
C GLY A 88 9.14 9.74 3.74
N MET A 89 9.12 10.01 2.43
CA MET A 89 10.25 9.75 1.53
C MET A 89 11.33 10.82 1.68
N GLU A 90 12.59 10.44 1.51
CA GLU A 90 13.69 11.42 1.44
C GLU A 90 13.43 12.51 0.39
N PRO A 91 13.77 13.78 0.69
CA PRO A 91 14.47 14.26 1.88
C PRO A 91 13.56 14.55 3.10
N ALA A 92 12.23 14.48 2.95
CA ALA A 92 11.26 14.87 3.98
C ALA A 92 10.76 13.65 4.78
N VAL A 93 11.66 13.06 5.58
CA VAL A 93 11.45 11.75 6.23
C VAL A 93 10.51 11.77 7.44
N GLU A 94 10.23 12.94 8.00
CA GLU A 94 9.36 13.10 9.19
C GLU A 94 7.86 13.02 8.87
N GLY A 95 7.51 12.95 7.59
CA GLY A 95 6.11 12.91 7.16
C GLY A 95 5.41 11.60 7.52
N ASP A 96 4.18 11.71 8.01
CA ASP A 96 3.25 10.59 8.19
C ASP A 96 2.02 10.79 7.29
N PRO A 97 1.68 9.84 6.40
CA PRO A 97 0.52 9.94 5.52
C PRO A 97 -0.82 9.79 6.26
N LEU A 98 -0.82 9.26 7.49
CA LEU A 98 -2.02 8.94 8.26
C LEU A 98 -1.80 9.21 9.77
N PRO A 99 -1.54 10.49 10.15
CA PRO A 99 -1.13 10.84 11.52
C PRO A 99 -2.20 10.53 12.57
N ASP A 100 -3.48 10.66 12.23
CA ASP A 100 -4.59 10.51 13.19
C ASP A 100 -5.07 9.06 13.38
N TYR A 101 -4.55 8.11 12.59
CA TYR A 101 -4.95 6.70 12.69
C TYR A 101 -4.17 5.96 13.77
N ARG A 102 -4.88 5.26 14.65
CA ARG A 102 -4.28 4.42 15.69
C ARG A 102 -4.29 2.97 15.26
N PHE A 103 -3.09 2.44 15.01
CA PHE A 103 -2.89 1.01 14.81
C PHE A 103 -3.25 0.21 16.06
N ASN A 104 -3.77 -1.00 15.87
CA ASN A 104 -4.13 -1.89 16.97
C ASN A 104 -3.29 -3.19 16.99
N GLY A 105 -2.39 -3.35 16.02
CA GLY A 105 -1.46 -4.48 15.93
C GLY A 105 -1.97 -5.64 15.07
N SER A 106 -3.24 -5.65 14.68
CA SER A 106 -3.77 -6.70 13.79
C SER A 106 -3.56 -6.41 12.31
N GLU A 107 -3.17 -5.18 11.96
CA GLU A 107 -3.07 -4.74 10.56
C GLU A 107 -1.79 -5.25 9.88
N LEU A 108 -1.91 -5.52 8.57
CA LEU A 108 -0.78 -5.57 7.66
C LEU A 108 -0.57 -4.20 7.03
N VAL A 109 0.61 -3.61 7.21
CA VAL A 109 0.90 -2.25 6.77
C VAL A 109 2.00 -2.26 5.71
N TYR A 110 1.69 -1.76 4.52
CA TYR A 110 2.57 -1.80 3.37
C TYR A 110 2.86 -0.37 2.90
N ASP A 111 4.11 0.06 2.98
CA ASP A 111 4.55 1.34 2.46
C ASP A 111 5.31 1.15 1.15
N LEU A 112 4.93 1.87 0.08
CA LEU A 112 5.64 1.83 -1.20
C LEU A 112 6.86 2.76 -1.22
N VAL A 113 7.06 3.59 -0.18
CA VAL A 113 8.32 4.31 0.02
C VAL A 113 9.43 3.32 0.32
N TYR A 114 10.50 3.37 -0.48
CA TYR A 114 11.67 2.51 -0.35
C TYR A 114 12.89 3.21 0.24
N LYS A 115 12.85 4.55 0.34
CA LYS A 115 13.92 5.35 0.95
C LYS A 115 13.33 6.51 1.77
N PRO A 116 13.52 6.53 3.10
CA PRO A 116 14.30 5.59 3.93
C PRO A 116 13.65 4.20 3.98
N GLN A 117 14.40 3.20 4.45
CA GLN A 117 13.91 1.82 4.54
C GLN A 117 12.68 1.69 5.47
N LEU A 118 12.62 2.51 6.52
CA LEU A 118 11.54 2.51 7.50
C LEU A 118 11.07 3.95 7.75
N THR A 119 9.88 4.28 7.24
CA THR A 119 9.22 5.59 7.40
C THR A 119 8.62 5.74 8.80
N VAL A 120 8.23 6.97 9.18
CA VAL A 120 7.49 7.22 10.43
C VAL A 120 6.21 6.37 10.50
N PHE A 121 5.54 6.23 9.36
CA PHE A 121 4.34 5.39 9.21
C PHE A 121 4.60 3.93 9.60
N LEU A 122 5.63 3.31 9.01
CA LEU A 122 5.99 1.93 9.32
C LEU A 122 6.49 1.77 10.75
N LYS A 123 7.29 2.73 11.26
CA LYS A 123 7.75 2.71 12.67
C LYS A 123 6.59 2.70 13.65
N ARG A 124 5.54 3.50 13.39
CA ARG A 124 4.33 3.53 14.22
C ARG A 124 3.55 2.22 14.16
N ALA A 125 3.44 1.62 12.97
CA ALA A 125 2.79 0.34 12.79
C ALA A 125 3.55 -0.78 13.54
N GLU A 126 4.87 -0.86 13.38
CA GLU A 126 5.72 -1.83 14.11
C GLU A 126 5.60 -1.65 15.62
N ALA A 127 5.64 -0.41 16.12
CA ALA A 127 5.51 -0.12 17.54
C ALA A 127 4.15 -0.54 18.13
N ALA A 128 3.11 -0.58 17.30
CA ALA A 128 1.78 -1.08 17.69
C ALA A 128 1.63 -2.60 17.53
N GLY A 129 2.65 -3.31 17.04
CA GLY A 129 2.65 -4.76 16.83
C GLY A 129 2.14 -5.20 15.46
N CYS A 130 1.92 -4.28 14.52
CA CYS A 130 1.49 -4.62 13.16
C CYS A 130 2.57 -5.40 12.40
N THR A 131 2.14 -6.21 11.45
CA THR A 131 3.08 -6.73 10.43
C THR A 131 3.33 -5.65 9.41
N VAL A 132 4.59 -5.38 9.06
CA VAL A 132 4.95 -4.36 8.08
C VAL A 132 5.61 -4.94 6.83
N ILE A 133 5.45 -4.23 5.71
CA ILE A 133 6.13 -4.51 4.44
C ILE A 133 6.76 -3.20 3.95
N PRO A 134 8.10 -3.08 3.92
CA PRO A 134 8.79 -1.92 3.37
C PRO A 134 8.80 -1.92 1.84
N GLY A 135 8.84 -0.74 1.23
CA GLY A 135 8.75 -0.58 -0.22
C GLY A 135 9.91 -1.18 -0.99
N ARG A 136 11.05 -1.43 -0.32
CA ARG A 136 12.20 -2.10 -0.93
C ARG A 136 11.87 -3.49 -1.42
N GLU A 137 11.03 -4.26 -0.71
CA GLU A 137 10.63 -5.60 -1.17
C GLU A 137 9.87 -5.56 -2.50
N MET A 138 9.02 -4.54 -2.70
CA MET A 138 8.36 -4.30 -3.98
C MET A 138 9.38 -3.94 -5.07
N LEU A 139 10.30 -3.03 -4.76
CA LEU A 139 11.28 -2.49 -5.70
C LEU A 139 12.20 -3.59 -6.24
N ASP A 140 12.74 -4.42 -5.33
CA ASP A 140 13.62 -5.54 -5.67
C ASP A 140 12.87 -6.52 -6.59
N ARG A 141 11.64 -6.90 -6.22
CA ARG A 141 10.83 -7.81 -7.04
C ARG A 141 10.45 -7.22 -8.40
N GLN A 142 10.17 -5.92 -8.46
CA GLN A 142 9.91 -5.23 -9.73
C GLN A 142 11.15 -5.27 -10.64
N ALA A 143 12.35 -5.04 -10.10
CA ALA A 143 13.59 -5.08 -10.86
C ALA A 143 13.85 -6.47 -11.45
N GLU A 144 13.61 -7.54 -10.68
CA GLU A 144 13.71 -8.91 -11.16
C GLU A 144 12.79 -9.20 -12.35
N ILE A 145 11.52 -8.81 -12.24
CA ILE A 145 10.51 -9.01 -13.29
C ILE A 145 10.90 -8.20 -14.54
N GLN A 146 11.29 -6.94 -14.37
CA GLN A 146 11.66 -6.06 -15.49
C GLN A 146 12.89 -6.58 -16.22
N PHE A 147 13.92 -7.03 -15.49
CA PHE A 147 15.11 -7.64 -16.08
C PHE A 147 14.73 -8.83 -16.95
N LYS A 148 13.93 -9.77 -16.40
CA LYS A 148 13.50 -10.95 -17.15
C LYS A 148 12.70 -10.62 -18.40
N LEU A 149 11.81 -9.62 -18.33
CA LEU A 149 11.04 -9.17 -19.50
C LEU A 149 11.92 -8.54 -20.58
N PHE A 150 12.98 -7.83 -20.19
CA PHE A 150 13.86 -7.15 -21.15
C PHE A 150 14.94 -8.05 -21.74
N THR A 151 15.51 -8.95 -20.93
CA THR A 151 16.66 -9.76 -21.34
C THR A 151 16.29 -11.20 -21.70
N GLY A 152 15.11 -11.67 -21.28
CA GLY A 152 14.73 -13.08 -21.32
C GLY A 152 15.49 -13.97 -20.33
N GLN A 153 16.33 -13.39 -19.47
CA GLN A 153 17.17 -14.11 -18.52
C GLN A 153 16.66 -13.92 -17.08
N ASP A 154 16.95 -14.87 -16.20
CA ASP A 154 16.66 -14.69 -14.78
C ASP A 154 17.57 -13.62 -14.18
N TYR A 155 17.06 -12.90 -13.17
CA TYR A 155 17.83 -11.86 -12.49
C TYR A 155 19.09 -12.48 -11.87
N PRO A 156 20.28 -11.87 -12.05
CA PRO A 156 21.50 -12.41 -11.47
C PRO A 156 21.36 -12.47 -9.94
N PRO A 157 21.84 -13.55 -9.27
CA PRO A 157 21.86 -13.58 -7.83
C PRO A 157 22.73 -12.43 -7.29
N CYS A 158 22.23 -11.75 -6.25
CA CYS A 158 22.94 -10.69 -5.53
C CYS A 158 24.09 -11.23 -4.69
#